data_AF-A0A940U191-F1
#
_entry.id   AF-A0A940U191-F1
#
_cell.length_a   1.000
_cell.length_b   1.000
_cell.length_c   1.000
_cell.angle_alpha   90.00
_cell.angle_beta   90.00
_cell.angle_gamma   90.00
#
_symmetry.space_group_name_H-M   'P 1'
#
loop_
_entity.id
_entity.type
_entity.pdbx_description
1 polymer ?
#
loop_
_entity_poly.entity_id
_entity_poly.type
_entity_poly.pdbx_seq_one_letter_code
_entity_poly.pdbx_strand_id
1 'polypeptide(L)'
;EQINQYQARIETTPQREQELALLTRDYDLLKNNYQSLMDKNIQSQMAENLERRQQGEQFKILDPARLPEKPIRPDRNRILLIGAALGLLGGLGLSFLRETWNQKFHTEAEVEQTLGIPVIAVIPNLKEDKAA
;
A
#
# COMPACT_ATOMS: atom_id res chain seq x y z
N GLU A 1 0.66 59.06 84.64
CA GLU A 1 0.31 59.29 83.22
C GLU A 1 1.13 58.50 82.21
N GLN A 2 2.45 58.29 82.40
CA GLN A 2 3.27 57.59 81.39
C GLN A 2 2.87 56.11 81.18
N ILE A 3 2.39 55.41 82.22
CA ILE A 3 2.00 53.98 82.12
C ILE A 3 0.81 53.75 81.17
N ASN A 4 -0.17 54.67 81.15
CA ASN A 4 -1.35 54.54 80.27
C ASN A 4 -0.98 54.75 78.78
N GLN A 5 0.01 55.59 78.48
CA GLN A 5 0.48 55.79 77.10
C GLN A 5 1.29 54.58 76.59
N TYR A 6 1.99 53.86 77.47
CA TYR A 6 2.64 52.60 77.12
C TYR A 6 1.64 51.45 76.93
N GLN A 7 0.58 51.38 77.73
CA GLN A 7 -0.50 50.40 77.55
C GLN A 7 -1.26 50.60 76.22
N ALA A 8 -1.57 51.84 75.84
CA ALA A 8 -2.22 52.14 74.56
C ALA A 8 -1.33 51.81 73.33
N ARG A 9 0.01 51.90 73.46
CA ARG A 9 0.93 51.47 72.40
C ARG A 9 0.98 49.95 72.26
N ILE A 10 0.91 49.21 73.37
CA ILE A 10 0.89 47.74 73.39
C ILE A 10 -0.41 47.19 72.78
N GLU A 11 -1.54 47.87 72.94
CA GLU A 11 -2.82 47.48 72.31
C GLU A 11 -2.85 47.71 70.78
N THR A 12 -2.06 48.66 70.26
CA THR A 12 -1.98 48.92 68.79
C THR A 12 -0.99 48.03 68.04
N THR A 13 -0.08 47.36 68.75
CA THR A 13 0.88 46.39 68.17
C THR A 13 0.19 45.17 67.54
N PRO A 14 -0.74 44.46 68.21
CA PRO A 14 -1.39 43.29 67.63
C PRO A 14 -2.27 43.62 66.41
N GLN A 15 -2.86 44.83 66.35
CA GLN A 15 -3.66 45.26 65.21
C GLN A 15 -2.80 45.48 63.95
N ARG A 16 -1.61 46.09 64.08
CA ARG A 16 -0.68 46.26 62.95
C ARG A 16 -0.07 44.94 62.50
N GLU A 17 0.24 44.03 63.44
CA GLU A 17 0.70 42.69 63.11
C GLU A 17 -0.36 41.89 62.36
N GLN A 18 -1.63 42.00 62.75
CA GLN A 18 -2.75 41.39 62.03
C GLN A 18 -2.94 41.98 60.64
N GLU A 19 -2.85 43.30 60.49
CA GLU A 19 -2.96 43.98 59.19
C GLU A 19 -1.83 43.57 58.23
N LEU A 20 -0.58 43.51 58.73
CA LEU A 20 0.55 43.03 57.95
C LEU A 20 0.40 41.56 57.57
N ALA A 21 -0.07 40.70 58.48
CA ALA A 21 -0.32 39.29 58.20
C ALA A 21 -1.41 39.09 57.13
N LEU A 22 -2.47 39.89 57.17
CA LEU A 22 -3.50 39.91 56.13
C LEU A 22 -2.93 40.36 54.78
N LEU A 23 -2.15 41.44 54.78
CA LEU A 23 -1.52 41.96 53.56
C LEU A 23 -0.54 40.96 52.94
N THR A 24 0.28 40.29 53.75
CA THR A 24 1.20 39.24 53.29
C THR A 24 0.44 38.06 52.69
N ARG A 25 -0.61 37.59 53.38
CA ARG A 25 -1.45 36.50 52.87
C ARG A 25 -2.10 36.88 51.54
N ASP A 26 -2.65 38.08 51.43
CA ASP A 26 -3.33 38.56 50.23
C ASP A 26 -2.33 38.73 49.07
N TYR A 27 -1.10 39.20 49.36
CA TYR A 27 -0.01 39.24 48.38
C TYR A 27 0.38 37.83 47.89
N ASP A 28 0.53 36.87 48.80
CA ASP A 28 0.87 35.49 48.44
C ASP A 28 -0.24 34.83 47.62
N LEU A 29 -1.51 35.07 47.96
CA LEU A 29 -2.65 34.61 47.17
C LEU A 29 -2.65 35.21 45.77
N LEU A 30 -2.41 36.53 45.64
CA LEU A 30 -2.35 37.19 44.35
C LEU A 30 -1.20 36.67 43.49
N LYS A 31 -0.02 36.47 44.10
CA LYS A 31 1.16 35.90 43.44
C LYS A 31 0.89 34.48 42.94
N ASN A 32 0.28 33.63 43.77
CA ASN A 32 -0.06 32.26 43.40
C ASN A 32 -1.10 32.22 42.27
N ASN A 33 -2.13 33.07 42.33
CA ASN A 33 -3.13 33.19 41.27
C ASN A 33 -2.49 33.66 39.96
N TYR A 34 -1.62 34.66 40.01
CA TYR A 34 -0.88 35.14 38.84
C TYR A 34 -0.03 34.03 38.22
N GLN A 35 0.70 33.27 39.04
CA GLN A 35 1.50 32.14 38.56
C GLN A 35 0.63 31.08 37.88
N SER A 36 -0.50 30.71 38.50
CA SER A 36 -1.44 29.74 37.93
C SER A 36 -2.02 30.21 36.59
N LEU A 37 -2.36 31.50 36.47
CA LEU A 37 -2.83 32.09 35.22
C LEU A 37 -1.75 32.10 34.13
N MET A 38 -0.50 32.39 34.51
CA MET A 38 0.64 32.34 33.61
C MET A 38 0.87 30.92 33.08
N ASP A 39 0.89 29.93 33.98
CA ASP A 39 1.08 28.53 33.61
C ASP A 39 -0.03 28.05 32.68
N LYS A 40 -1.29 28.42 32.96
CA LYS A 40 -2.43 28.09 32.11
C LYS A 40 -2.32 28.76 30.73
N ASN A 41 -1.84 30.01 30.66
CA ASN A 41 -1.62 30.70 29.40
C ASN A 41 -0.56 29.98 28.55
N ILE A 42 0.58 29.62 29.15
CA ILE A 42 1.64 28.87 28.48
C ILE A 42 1.12 27.51 27.99
N GLN A 43 0.36 26.80 28.81
CA GLN A 43 -0.25 25.52 28.42
C GLN A 43 -1.24 25.68 27.26
N SER A 44 -2.10 26.71 27.27
CA SER A 44 -3.02 27.00 26.17
C SER A 44 -2.27 27.34 24.89
N GLN A 45 -1.23 28.18 24.96
CA GLN A 45 -0.39 28.47 23.79
C GLN A 45 0.30 27.20 23.26
N MET A 46 0.81 26.36 24.15
CA MET A 46 1.44 25.10 23.75
C MET A 46 0.43 24.14 23.12
N ALA A 47 -0.77 24.02 23.69
CA ALA A 47 -1.86 23.21 23.15
C ALA A 47 -2.32 23.73 21.78
N GLU A 48 -2.47 25.04 21.61
CA GLU A 48 -2.80 25.67 20.34
C GLU A 48 -1.70 25.45 19.30
N ASN A 49 -0.43 25.60 19.68
CA ASN A 49 0.69 25.30 18.80
C ASN A 49 0.76 23.81 18.45
N LEU A 50 0.48 22.92 19.39
CA LEU A 50 0.37 21.49 19.13
C LEU A 50 -0.79 21.21 18.19
N GLU A 51 -1.97 21.77 18.40
CA GLU A 51 -3.12 21.58 17.54
C GLU A 51 -2.87 22.13 16.14
N ARG A 52 -2.31 23.34 16.00
CA ARG A 52 -1.88 23.91 14.71
C ARG A 52 -0.81 23.05 14.03
N ARG A 53 0.08 22.40 14.80
CA ARG A 53 1.10 21.46 14.27
C ARG A 53 0.55 20.05 14.02
N GLN A 54 -0.50 19.61 14.72
CA GLN A 54 -1.10 18.28 14.63
C GLN A 54 -2.26 18.23 13.63
N GLN A 55 -2.92 19.36 13.34
CA GLN A 55 -3.85 19.51 12.21
C GLN A 55 -3.14 19.38 10.86
N GLY A 56 -1.81 19.47 10.85
CA GLY A 56 -0.97 18.94 9.79
C GLY A 56 -0.17 17.79 10.37
N GLU A 57 -0.75 16.59 10.44
CA GLU A 57 0.06 15.36 10.48
C GLU A 57 1.16 15.56 9.44
N GLN A 58 2.38 15.81 9.90
CA GLN A 58 3.51 16.01 9.02
C GLN A 58 3.85 14.62 8.51
N PHE A 59 3.11 14.18 7.49
CA PHE A 59 3.35 12.96 6.76
C PHE A 59 4.74 13.07 6.15
N LYS A 60 5.74 12.69 6.93
CA LYS A 60 7.09 12.51 6.44
C LYS A 60 7.06 11.22 5.63
N ILE A 61 7.10 11.36 4.32
CA ILE A 61 7.20 10.24 3.39
C ILE A 61 8.51 9.50 3.75
N LEU A 62 8.39 8.37 4.44
CA LEU A 62 9.54 7.55 4.87
C LEU A 62 10.02 6.66 3.72
N ASP A 63 9.10 6.17 2.89
CA ASP A 63 9.37 5.44 1.65
C ASP A 63 8.47 6.01 0.54
N PRO A 64 9.04 6.66 -0.49
CA PRO A 64 8.24 7.15 -1.61
C PRO A 64 7.65 5.98 -2.41
N ALA A 65 6.51 6.21 -3.04
CA ALA A 65 5.87 5.20 -3.89
C ALA A 65 6.83 4.78 -5.02
N ARG A 66 7.20 3.49 -5.03
CA ARG A 66 8.02 2.92 -6.09
C ARG A 66 7.14 2.55 -7.27
N LEU A 67 7.54 2.98 -8.46
CA LEU A 67 6.94 2.49 -9.70
C LEU A 67 7.22 0.99 -9.83
N PRO A 68 6.25 0.19 -10.29
CA PRO A 68 6.47 -1.24 -10.47
C PRO A 68 7.54 -1.47 -11.54
N GLU A 69 8.65 -2.12 -11.16
CA GLU A 69 9.76 -2.46 -12.08
C GLU A 69 9.34 -3.48 -13.15
N LYS A 70 8.27 -4.23 -12.90
CA LYS A 70 7.75 -5.25 -13.80
C LYS A 70 6.24 -5.09 -13.98
N PRO A 71 5.70 -5.38 -15.18
CA PRO A 71 4.27 -5.34 -15.42
C PRO A 71 3.55 -6.28 -14.46
N ILE A 72 2.56 -5.76 -13.73
CA ILE A 72 1.75 -6.57 -12.80
C ILE A 72 0.86 -7.54 -13.59
N ARG A 73 0.39 -7.11 -14.77
CA ARG A 73 -0.40 -7.89 -15.72
C ARG A 73 -0.21 -7.35 -17.15
N PRO A 74 -0.38 -8.17 -18.21
CA PRO A 74 -0.50 -9.62 -18.21
C PRO A 74 0.88 -10.32 -18.29
N ASP A 75 0.95 -11.57 -17.81
CA ASP A 75 2.12 -12.44 -17.94
C ASP A 75 2.32 -12.86 -19.41
N ARG A 76 3.06 -12.03 -20.18
CA ARG A 76 3.27 -12.24 -21.63
C ARG A 76 3.78 -13.65 -21.96
N ASN A 77 4.68 -14.20 -21.14
CA ASN A 77 5.23 -15.54 -21.34
C ASN A 77 4.16 -16.63 -21.25
N ARG A 78 3.19 -16.51 -20.32
CA ARG A 78 2.10 -17.49 -20.19
C ARG A 78 1.19 -17.47 -21.41
N ILE A 79 0.83 -16.28 -21.88
CA ILE A 79 0.00 -16.11 -23.08
C ILE A 79 0.69 -16.71 -24.31
N LEU A 80 1.99 -16.44 -24.46
CA LEU A 80 2.78 -16.95 -25.58
C LEU A 80 2.88 -18.47 -25.56
N LEU A 81 3.15 -19.07 -24.39
CA LEU A 81 3.20 -20.53 -24.24
C LEU A 81 1.85 -21.20 -24.55
N ILE A 82 0.75 -20.64 -24.04
CA ILE A 82 -0.59 -21.16 -24.29
C ILE A 82 -0.94 -21.03 -25.79
N GLY A 83 -0.67 -19.87 -26.39
CA GLY A 83 -0.91 -19.65 -27.82
C GLY A 83 -0.11 -20.60 -28.71
N ALA A 84 1.17 -20.82 -28.40
CA ALA A 84 2.01 -21.77 -29.12
C ALA A 84 1.50 -23.21 -28.99
N ALA A 85 1.13 -23.63 -27.77
CA ALA A 85 0.58 -24.97 -27.54
C ALA A 85 -0.75 -25.19 -28.28
N LEU A 86 -1.68 -24.24 -28.20
CA LEU A 86 -2.96 -24.32 -28.91
C LEU A 86 -2.79 -24.26 -30.43
N GLY A 87 -1.86 -23.44 -30.94
CA GLY A 87 -1.56 -23.37 -32.36
C GLY A 87 -1.00 -24.68 -32.91
N LEU A 88 -0.08 -25.32 -32.18
CA LEU A 88 0.48 -26.62 -32.56
C LEU A 88 -0.58 -27.73 -32.52
N LEU A 89 -1.36 -27.80 -31.44
CA LEU A 89 -2.44 -28.78 -31.30
C LEU A 89 -3.52 -28.57 -32.37
N GLY A 90 -3.91 -27.33 -32.64
CA GLY A 90 -4.88 -26.98 -33.67
C GLY A 90 -4.37 -27.31 -35.07
N GLY A 91 -3.11 -26.99 -35.38
CA GLY A 91 -2.49 -27.31 -36.66
C GLY A 91 -2.39 -28.81 -36.92
N LEU A 92 -1.90 -29.58 -35.94
CA LEU A 92 -1.84 -31.04 -36.04
C LEU A 92 -3.23 -31.66 -36.13
N GLY A 93 -4.18 -31.19 -35.32
CA GLY A 93 -5.57 -31.65 -35.35
C GLY A 93 -6.23 -31.39 -36.70
N LEU A 94 -6.06 -30.21 -37.28
CA LEU A 94 -6.57 -29.88 -38.61
C LEU A 94 -5.90 -30.70 -39.71
N SER A 95 -4.59 -30.93 -39.62
CA SER A 95 -3.87 -31.79 -40.57
C SER A 95 -4.41 -33.22 -40.55
N PHE A 96 -4.61 -33.77 -39.35
CA PHE A 96 -5.15 -35.11 -39.16
C PHE A 96 -6.60 -35.25 -39.63
N LEU A 97 -7.45 -34.26 -39.32
CA LEU A 97 -8.84 -34.20 -39.80
C LEU A 97 -8.89 -34.12 -41.33
N ARG A 98 -8.03 -33.28 -41.92
CA ARG A 98 -7.92 -33.15 -43.38
C ARG A 98 -7.51 -34.46 -44.03
N GLU A 99 -6.55 -35.17 -43.44
CA GLU A 99 -6.08 -36.46 -43.95
C GLU A 99 -7.16 -37.53 -43.82
N THR A 100 -7.86 -37.59 -42.68
CA THR A 100 -8.93 -38.59 -42.47
C THR A 100 -10.12 -38.38 -43.43
N TRP A 101 -10.41 -37.13 -43.83
CA TRP A 101 -11.41 -36.84 -44.86
C TRP A 101 -10.92 -37.05 -46.29
N ASN A 102 -9.61 -37.14 -46.50
CA ASN A 102 -9.04 -37.42 -47.80
C ASN A 102 -9.14 -38.93 -48.09
N GLN A 103 -10.19 -39.36 -48.78
CA GLN A 103 -10.36 -40.73 -49.27
C GLN A 103 -9.45 -41.03 -50.48
N LYS A 104 -8.14 -40.88 -50.32
CA LYS A 104 -7.16 -41.24 -51.36
C LYS A 104 -6.23 -42.31 -50.84
N PHE A 105 -6.09 -43.38 -51.59
CA PHE A 105 -5.10 -44.41 -51.32
C PHE A 105 -3.72 -43.89 -51.69
N HIS A 106 -2.81 -43.83 -50.72
CA HIS A 106 -1.46 -43.34 -50.89
C HIS A 106 -0.42 -44.45 -50.93
N THR A 107 -0.76 -45.65 -50.46
CA THR A 107 0.17 -46.79 -50.42
C THR A 107 -0.49 -48.06 -50.96
N GLU A 108 0.30 -48.92 -51.60
CA GLU A 108 -0.13 -50.24 -52.10
C GLU A 108 -0.76 -51.10 -50.99
N ALA A 109 -0.17 -51.12 -49.79
CA ALA A 109 -0.71 -51.80 -48.62
C ALA A 109 -2.12 -51.30 -48.21
N GLU A 110 -2.40 -50.00 -48.39
CA GLU A 110 -3.69 -49.40 -48.08
C GLU A 110 -4.79 -49.88 -49.06
N VAL A 111 -4.41 -50.06 -50.34
CA VAL A 111 -5.28 -50.60 -51.39
C VAL A 111 -5.59 -52.07 -51.12
N GLU A 112 -4.56 -52.87 -50.82
CA GLU A 112 -4.73 -54.30 -50.52
C GLU A 112 -5.59 -54.53 -49.28
N GLN A 113 -5.37 -53.75 -48.22
CA GLN A 113 -6.11 -53.87 -46.96
C GLN A 113 -7.57 -53.42 -47.10
N THR A 114 -7.85 -52.38 -47.90
CA THR A 114 -9.20 -51.84 -48.05
C THR A 114 -10.05 -52.63 -49.05
N LEU A 115 -9.46 -53.07 -50.16
CA LEU A 115 -10.17 -53.76 -51.24
C LEU A 115 -10.04 -55.29 -51.19
N GLY A 116 -9.12 -55.83 -50.38
CA GLY A 116 -8.92 -57.27 -50.21
C GLY A 116 -8.35 -57.97 -51.45
N ILE A 117 -7.78 -57.21 -52.39
CA ILE A 117 -7.20 -57.70 -53.65
C ILE A 117 -5.70 -57.41 -53.68
N PRO A 118 -4.85 -58.35 -54.15
CA PRO A 118 -3.41 -58.15 -54.24
C PRO A 118 -3.06 -57.16 -55.36
N VAL A 119 -2.09 -56.27 -55.10
CA VAL A 119 -1.60 -55.31 -56.08
C VAL A 119 -0.65 -56.01 -57.05
N ILE A 120 -1.03 -56.04 -58.34
CA ILE A 120 -0.30 -56.79 -59.38
C ILE A 120 0.87 -55.98 -59.95
N ALA A 121 0.72 -54.66 -60.05
CA ALA A 121 1.76 -53.76 -60.56
C ALA A 121 1.52 -52.32 -60.07
N VAL A 122 2.60 -51.60 -59.80
CA VAL A 122 2.58 -50.17 -59.44
C VAL A 122 3.18 -49.38 -60.60
N ILE A 123 2.44 -48.40 -61.11
CA ILE A 123 2.93 -47.51 -62.16
C ILE A 123 3.54 -46.28 -61.46
N PRO A 124 4.87 -46.10 -61.51
CA PRO A 124 5.50 -44.93 -60.93
C PRO A 124 5.05 -43.65 -61.66
N ASN A 125 4.71 -42.62 -60.92
CA ASN A 125 4.35 -41.33 -61.49
C ASN A 125 5.64 -40.54 -61.80
N LEU A 126 6.08 -40.53 -63.07
CA LEU A 126 7.31 -39.84 -63.52
C LEU A 126 7.20 -38.29 -63.55
N LYS A 127 6.19 -37.67 -62.94
CA LYS A 127 5.97 -36.21 -63.07
C LYS A 127 6.81 -35.32 -62.16
N GLU A 128 7.56 -35.85 -61.21
CA GLU A 128 8.41 -35.03 -60.33
C GLU A 128 9.80 -35.63 -60.14
N ASP A 129 10.54 -35.79 -61.24
CA ASP A 129 12.00 -35.81 -61.18
C ASP A 129 12.53 -34.49 -61.76
N LYS A 130 12.47 -33.44 -60.93
CA LYS A 130 13.23 -32.21 -61.17
C LYS A 130 13.86 -31.72 -59.87
N ALA A 131 15.18 -31.58 -60.00
CA ALA A 131 16.13 -30.90 -59.11
C ALA A 131 16.68 -31.74 -57.94
N ALA A 132 17.69 -32.54 -58.28
CA ALA A 132 18.95 -32.54 -57.53
C ALA A 132 19.66 -31.18 -57.66
#